data_AF-A0A6N1XDR1-F1
#
_entry.id   AF-A0A6N1XDR1-F1
#
_cell.length_a   1.000
_cell.length_b   1.000
_cell.length_c   1.000
_cell.angle_alpha   90.00
_cell.angle_beta   90.00
_cell.angle_gamma   90.00
#
_symmetry.space_group_name_H-M   'P 1'
#
loop_
_entity.id
_entity.type
_entity.pdbx_description
1 polymer ?
#
loop_
_entity_poly.entity_id
_entity_poly.type
_entity_poly.pdbx_seq_one_letter_code
_entity_poly.pdbx_strand_id
1 'polypeptide(L)'
;MAAQAGVGVGQKLSTALGLQPGLAVFERAMPCETQALESLACWAGRFTPTVSLAPPAGLLLEIGGCRRLFGGASAIVEAVLAGCAAQDYSVAWAAAPTPLGARWLAQAGGGEIYEAAAAMQAALADLSFGAPGWPAEVQDRLGRSGSNGWAN
;
A
#
# COMPACT_ATOMS: atom_id res chain seq x y z
N MET A 1 -13.44 -12.36 -6.75
CA MET A 1 -14.74 -13.04 -6.52
C MET A 1 -15.64 -12.29 -5.52
N ALA A 2 -15.25 -12.00 -4.27
CA ALA A 2 -16.11 -11.23 -3.34
C ALA A 2 -16.28 -9.73 -3.71
N ALA A 3 -15.18 -9.04 -4.02
CA ALA A 3 -15.22 -7.64 -4.47
C ALA A 3 -16.01 -7.46 -5.79
N GLN A 4 -15.94 -8.46 -6.68
CA GLN A 4 -16.71 -8.49 -7.93
C GLN A 4 -18.22 -8.67 -7.70
N ALA A 5 -18.61 -9.22 -6.54
CA ALA A 5 -20.01 -9.32 -6.10
C ALA A 5 -20.46 -8.07 -5.28
N GLY A 6 -19.64 -7.03 -5.21
CA GLY A 6 -19.96 -5.77 -4.50
C GLY A 6 -19.69 -5.81 -2.98
N VAL A 7 -19.04 -6.86 -2.48
CA VAL A 7 -18.65 -6.95 -1.06
C VAL A 7 -17.42 -6.07 -0.81
N GLY A 8 -17.56 -5.08 0.07
CA GLY A 8 -16.53 -4.11 0.42
C GLY A 8 -16.08 -4.17 1.88
N VAL A 9 -14.89 -3.64 2.18
CA VAL A 9 -14.36 -3.52 3.54
C VAL A 9 -15.28 -2.63 4.39
N GLY A 10 -15.64 -3.08 5.60
CA GLY A 10 -16.50 -2.34 6.52
C GLY A 10 -18.00 -2.54 6.33
N GLN A 11 -18.44 -3.30 5.34
CA GLN A 11 -19.85 -3.68 5.19
C GLN A 11 -20.30 -4.65 6.30
N LYS A 12 -21.57 -4.54 6.71
CA LYS A 12 -22.18 -5.52 7.63
C LYS A 12 -22.15 -6.90 7.01
N LEU A 13 -21.85 -7.92 7.81
CA LEU A 13 -21.79 -9.31 7.35
C LEU A 13 -23.11 -9.77 6.70
N SER A 14 -24.25 -9.31 7.21
CA SER A 14 -25.57 -9.60 6.62
C SER A 14 -25.73 -9.03 5.20
N THR A 15 -25.19 -7.84 4.93
CA THR A 15 -25.19 -7.24 3.59
C THR A 15 -24.29 -8.02 2.64
N ALA A 16 -23.09 -8.41 3.10
CA ALA A 16 -22.16 -9.21 2.31
C ALA A 16 -22.74 -10.60 1.94
N LEU A 17 -23.40 -11.26 2.88
CA LEU A 17 -24.08 -12.54 2.66
C LEU A 17 -25.33 -12.41 1.77
N GLY A 18 -26.02 -11.26 1.81
CA GLY A 18 -27.13 -10.97 0.90
C GLY A 18 -26.68 -10.77 -0.55
N LEU A 19 -25.46 -10.25 -0.76
CA LEU A 19 -24.85 -10.07 -2.08
C LEU A 19 -24.24 -11.37 -2.63
N GLN A 20 -23.64 -12.20 -1.77
CA GLN A 20 -23.11 -13.50 -2.14
C GLN A 20 -23.48 -14.56 -1.09
N PRO A 21 -24.59 -15.28 -1.27
CA PRO A 21 -24.93 -16.42 -0.42
C PRO A 21 -23.84 -17.49 -0.50
N GLY A 22 -23.34 -17.95 0.65
CA GLY A 22 -22.22 -18.91 0.73
C GLY A 22 -20.82 -18.29 0.73
N LEU A 23 -20.71 -16.97 0.92
CA LEU A 23 -19.44 -16.30 1.18
C LEU A 23 -18.72 -16.95 2.38
N ALA A 24 -17.49 -17.43 2.17
CA ALA A 24 -16.66 -17.95 3.24
C ALA A 24 -16.25 -16.80 4.18
N VAL A 25 -16.64 -16.90 5.45
CA VAL A 25 -16.37 -15.89 6.48
C VAL A 25 -15.31 -16.44 7.40
N PHE A 26 -14.21 -15.71 7.55
CA PHE A 26 -13.15 -16.00 8.49
C PHE A 26 -13.03 -14.86 9.49
N GLU A 27 -12.84 -15.17 10.76
CA GLU A 27 -12.47 -14.16 11.73
C GLU A 27 -11.06 -13.66 11.46
N ARG A 28 -10.86 -12.36 11.62
CA ARG A 28 -9.56 -11.73 11.41
C ARG A 28 -8.63 -12.11 12.57
N ALA A 29 -7.56 -12.84 12.28
CA ALA A 29 -6.55 -13.24 13.25
C ALA A 29 -5.43 -12.18 13.36
N MET A 30 -5.74 -11.04 13.97
CA MET A 30 -4.80 -9.90 14.13
C MET A 30 -3.41 -10.30 14.66
N PRO A 31 -3.24 -11.19 15.66
CA PRO A 31 -1.92 -11.59 16.12
C PRO A 31 -1.09 -12.31 15.04
N CYS A 32 -1.74 -13.15 14.22
CA CYS A 32 -1.08 -13.88 13.15
C CYS A 32 -0.66 -12.94 12.01
N GLU A 33 -1.50 -11.94 11.69
CA GLU A 33 -1.17 -10.91 10.69
C GLU A 33 0.04 -10.07 11.14
N THR A 34 0.09 -9.64 12.40
CA THR A 34 1.22 -8.89 12.95
C THR A 34 2.49 -9.73 12.91
N GLN A 35 2.44 -11.00 13.33
CA GLN A 35 3.59 -11.89 13.30
C GLN A 35 4.11 -12.13 11.87
N ALA A 36 3.20 -12.27 10.90
CA ALA A 36 3.56 -12.39 9.49
C ALA A 36 4.26 -11.10 9.00
N LEU A 37 3.76 -9.93 9.37
CA LEU A 37 4.35 -8.65 9.00
C LEU A 37 5.75 -8.45 9.60
N GLU A 38 5.94 -8.83 10.87
CA GLU A 38 7.24 -8.80 11.54
C GLU A 38 8.25 -9.77 10.89
N SER A 39 7.79 -10.97 10.54
CA SER A 39 8.61 -11.97 9.85
C SER A 39 9.05 -11.46 8.48
N LEU A 40 8.14 -10.83 7.73
CA LEU A 40 8.44 -10.21 6.44
C LEU A 40 9.39 -9.03 6.58
N ALA A 41 9.28 -8.23 7.66
CA ALA A 41 10.22 -7.15 7.94
C ALA A 41 11.64 -7.66 8.24
N CYS A 42 11.75 -8.73 9.03
CA CYS A 42 13.03 -9.39 9.30
C CYS A 42 13.67 -9.92 8.01
N TRP A 43 12.87 -10.59 7.17
CA TRP A 43 13.30 -11.07 5.86
C TRP A 43 13.79 -9.93 4.94
N ALA A 44 13.06 -8.82 4.92
CA ALA A 44 13.36 -7.63 4.10
C ALA A 44 14.68 -6.94 4.48
N GLY A 45 15.18 -7.18 5.69
CA GLY A 45 16.49 -6.70 6.15
C GLY A 45 17.66 -7.10 5.24
N ARG A 46 17.49 -8.10 4.36
CA ARG A 46 18.49 -8.47 3.34
C ARG A 46 18.69 -7.40 2.26
N PHE A 47 17.72 -6.51 2.04
CA PHE A 47 17.78 -5.48 0.99
C PHE A 47 18.18 -4.12 1.53
N THR A 48 17.89 -3.86 2.80
CA THR A 48 18.21 -2.61 3.49
C THR A 48 18.33 -2.81 4.99
N PRO A 49 19.28 -2.13 5.66
CA PRO A 49 19.32 -2.10 7.12
C PRO A 49 18.16 -1.30 7.74
N THR A 50 17.39 -0.55 6.94
CA THR A 50 16.33 0.35 7.43
C THR A 50 14.97 -0.09 6.89
N VAL A 51 14.28 -0.87 7.72
CA VAL A 51 12.91 -1.36 7.48
C VAL A 51 12.00 -0.81 8.57
N SER A 52 10.80 -0.37 8.21
CA SER A 52 9.77 0.11 9.15
C SER A 52 8.43 -0.56 8.88
N LEU A 53 7.75 -1.00 9.94
CA LEU A 53 6.40 -1.54 9.86
C LEU A 53 5.41 -0.41 9.55
N ALA A 54 4.50 -0.63 8.60
CA ALA A 54 3.39 0.24 8.27
C ALA A 54 2.06 -0.52 8.45
N PRO A 55 1.64 -0.77 9.70
CA PRO A 55 0.45 -1.55 9.99
C PRO A 55 -0.82 -0.96 9.36
N PRO A 56 -1.86 -1.79 9.13
CA PRO A 56 -1.92 -3.21 9.49
C PRO A 56 -1.29 -4.17 8.47
N ALA A 57 -0.99 -3.72 7.24
CA ALA A 57 -0.52 -4.59 6.16
C ALA A 57 0.42 -3.83 5.22
N GLY A 58 1.61 -3.45 5.71
CA GLY A 58 2.58 -2.70 4.92
C GLY A 58 3.96 -2.65 5.55
N LEU A 59 4.98 -2.53 4.69
CA LEU A 59 6.38 -2.33 5.06
C LEU A 59 6.95 -1.16 4.28
N LEU A 60 7.81 -0.38 4.90
CA LEU A 60 8.58 0.70 4.29
C LEU A 60 10.06 0.33 4.32
N LEU A 61 10.71 0.39 3.17
CA LEU A 61 12.12 0.06 2.99
C LEU A 61 12.85 1.33 2.50
N GLU A 62 13.87 1.78 3.22
CA GLU A 62 14.78 2.82 2.73
C GLU A 62 15.83 2.15 1.84
N ILE A 63 15.76 2.32 0.53
CA ILE A 63 16.64 1.61 -0.41
C ILE A 63 17.76 2.50 -0.98
N GLY A 64 17.74 3.80 -0.70
CA GLY A 64 18.66 4.80 -1.22
C GLY A 64 20.11 4.47 -0.90
N GLY A 65 20.39 4.09 0.36
CA GLY A 65 21.73 3.66 0.79
C GLY A 65 22.23 2.37 0.13
N CYS A 66 21.33 1.52 -0.38
CA CYS A 66 21.65 0.20 -0.90
C CYS A 66 21.73 0.13 -2.43
N ARG A 67 21.32 1.19 -3.15
CA ARG A 67 21.26 1.20 -4.63
C ARG A 67 22.54 0.72 -5.30
N ARG A 68 23.71 1.17 -4.84
CA ARG A 68 25.01 0.79 -5.44
C ARG A 68 25.32 -0.70 -5.27
N LEU A 69 24.93 -1.30 -4.15
CA LEU A 69 25.21 -2.71 -3.86
C LEU A 69 24.39 -3.66 -4.73
N PHE A 70 23.17 -3.24 -5.08
CA PHE A 70 22.22 -4.05 -5.82
C PHE A 70 22.14 -3.70 -7.32
N GLY A 71 22.93 -2.71 -7.79
CA GLY A 71 22.92 -2.31 -9.20
C GLY A 71 21.76 -1.38 -9.59
N GLY A 72 21.12 -0.73 -8.62
CA GLY A 72 20.07 0.28 -8.83
C GLY A 72 18.77 -0.02 -8.09
N ALA A 73 17.80 0.91 -8.20
CA ALA A 73 16.50 0.77 -7.55
C ALA A 73 15.64 -0.34 -8.17
N SER A 74 15.67 -0.50 -9.51
CA SER A 74 14.93 -1.54 -10.22
C SER A 74 15.30 -2.94 -9.72
N ALA A 75 16.60 -3.23 -9.63
CA ALA A 75 17.09 -4.52 -9.16
C ALA A 75 16.66 -4.84 -7.72
N ILE A 76 16.62 -3.83 -6.83
CA ILE A 76 16.12 -4.01 -5.46
C ILE A 76 14.62 -4.32 -5.49
N VAL A 77 13.84 -3.53 -6.22
CA VAL A 77 12.38 -3.72 -6.35
C VAL A 77 12.07 -5.11 -6.90
N GLU A 78 12.71 -5.51 -8.00
CA GLU A 78 12.53 -6.84 -8.61
C GLU A 78 12.85 -7.96 -7.62
N ALA A 79 13.96 -7.85 -6.87
CA ALA A 79 14.35 -8.86 -5.88
C ALA A 79 13.38 -8.92 -4.70
N VAL A 80 12.86 -7.78 -4.24
CA VAL A 80 11.82 -7.72 -3.20
C VAL A 80 10.53 -8.38 -3.70
N LEU A 81 10.06 -8.05 -4.91
CA LEU A 81 8.83 -8.61 -5.46
C LEU A 81 8.93 -10.12 -5.70
N ALA A 82 10.04 -10.58 -6.28
CA ALA A 82 10.30 -12.01 -6.46
C ALA A 82 10.33 -12.74 -5.11
N GLY A 83 10.91 -12.12 -4.10
CA GLY A 83 10.98 -12.66 -2.75
C GLY A 83 9.64 -12.70 -2.01
N CYS A 84 8.78 -11.71 -2.21
CA CYS A 84 7.40 -11.73 -1.73
C CYS A 84 6.61 -12.85 -2.42
N ALA A 85 6.73 -12.98 -3.74
CA ALA A 85 6.06 -14.02 -4.51
C ALA A 85 6.50 -15.44 -4.09
N ALA A 86 7.79 -15.63 -3.80
CA ALA A 86 8.31 -16.91 -3.29
C ALA A 86 7.81 -17.29 -1.89
N GLN A 87 7.22 -16.34 -1.16
CA GLN A 87 6.58 -16.52 0.14
C GLN A 87 5.04 -16.45 0.03
N ASP A 88 4.49 -16.57 -1.18
CA ASP A 88 3.05 -16.53 -1.49
C ASP A 88 2.35 -15.20 -1.12
N TYR A 89 3.10 -14.10 -1.00
CA TYR A 89 2.53 -12.78 -0.78
C TYR A 89 2.20 -12.05 -2.08
N SER A 90 0.97 -11.56 -2.18
CA SER A 90 0.58 -10.56 -3.18
C SER A 90 0.76 -9.16 -2.60
N VAL A 91 1.55 -8.31 -3.24
CA VAL A 91 1.90 -6.99 -2.73
C VAL A 91 1.57 -5.89 -3.74
N ALA A 92 1.01 -4.78 -3.23
CA ALA A 92 0.99 -3.52 -3.95
C ALA A 92 2.23 -2.71 -3.55
N TRP A 93 2.89 -2.08 -4.52
CA TRP A 93 4.18 -1.45 -4.30
C TRP A 93 4.33 -0.14 -5.08
N ALA A 94 5.22 0.71 -4.60
CA ALA A 94 5.77 1.86 -5.31
C ALA A 94 7.08 2.26 -4.62
N ALA A 95 8.03 2.81 -5.38
CA ALA A 95 9.23 3.42 -4.82
C ALA A 95 9.20 4.93 -5.08
N ALA A 96 9.46 5.74 -4.05
CA ALA A 96 9.40 7.19 -4.19
C ALA A 96 10.43 7.86 -3.27
N PRO A 97 10.75 9.16 -3.46
CA PRO A 97 11.78 9.85 -2.69
C PRO A 97 11.38 10.11 -1.23
N THR A 98 10.12 9.84 -0.87
CA THR A 98 9.61 9.95 0.50
C THR A 98 8.85 8.68 0.91
N PRO A 99 8.92 8.27 2.19
CA PRO A 99 8.19 7.09 2.67
C PRO A 99 6.68 7.21 2.50
N LEU A 100 6.14 8.41 2.73
CA LEU A 100 4.69 8.66 2.65
C LEU A 100 4.19 8.62 1.20
N GLY A 101 4.93 9.21 0.27
CA GLY A 101 4.62 9.14 -1.16
C GLY A 101 4.64 7.70 -1.68
N ALA A 102 5.66 6.92 -1.31
CA ALA A 102 5.75 5.51 -1.68
C ALA A 102 4.55 4.72 -1.16
N ARG A 103 4.15 4.96 0.10
CA ARG A 103 2.97 4.32 0.70
C ARG A 103 1.69 4.62 -0.06
N TRP A 104 1.40 5.89 -0.33
CA TRP A 104 0.16 6.27 -1.00
C TRP A 104 0.10 5.78 -2.44
N LEU A 105 1.21 5.89 -3.17
CA LEU A 105 1.29 5.37 -4.54
C LEU A 105 1.14 3.84 -4.56
N ALA A 106 1.73 3.12 -3.60
CA ALA A 106 1.53 1.67 -3.49
C ALA A 106 0.06 1.32 -3.23
N GLN A 107 -0.62 2.02 -2.32
CA GLN A 107 -2.04 1.80 -2.02
C GLN A 107 -2.96 2.10 -3.22
N ALA A 108 -2.55 3.01 -4.09
CA ALA A 108 -3.23 3.29 -5.34
C ALA A 108 -2.88 2.32 -6.49
N GLY A 109 -2.01 1.34 -6.26
CA GLY A 109 -1.59 0.40 -7.29
C GLY A 109 -0.55 0.98 -8.26
N GLY A 110 0.23 1.97 -7.83
CA GLY A 110 1.19 2.71 -8.66
C GLY A 110 2.20 1.81 -9.37
N GLY A 111 2.76 0.80 -8.70
CA GLY A 111 3.58 -0.23 -9.35
C GLY A 111 4.81 0.29 -10.09
N GLU A 112 5.35 1.42 -9.66
CA GLU A 112 6.38 2.18 -10.38
C GLU A 112 7.45 2.78 -9.46
N ILE A 113 8.57 3.17 -10.06
CA ILE A 113 9.67 3.88 -9.40
C ILE A 113 9.63 5.36 -9.79
N TYR A 114 9.38 6.20 -8.80
CA TYR A 114 9.35 7.66 -8.93
C TYR A 114 10.67 8.24 -8.41
N GLU A 115 11.66 8.41 -9.29
CA GLU A 115 12.98 8.94 -8.89
C GLU A 115 12.94 10.43 -8.51
N ALA A 116 12.08 11.21 -9.18
CA ALA A 116 11.97 12.65 -8.99
C ALA A 116 10.76 13.03 -8.14
N ALA A 117 10.94 14.02 -7.25
CA ALA A 117 9.85 14.55 -6.43
C ALA A 117 8.68 15.07 -7.28
N ALA A 118 8.97 15.73 -8.41
CA ALA A 118 7.95 16.24 -9.32
C ALA A 118 7.09 15.12 -9.94
N ALA A 119 7.70 13.99 -10.34
CA ALA A 119 6.98 12.85 -10.89
C ALA A 119 6.09 12.19 -9.83
N MET A 120 6.61 12.00 -8.61
CA MET A 120 5.83 11.53 -7.47
C MET A 120 4.64 12.46 -7.18
N GLN A 121 4.87 13.78 -7.17
CA GLN A 121 3.82 14.77 -6.90
C GLN A 121 2.73 14.76 -7.97
N ALA A 122 3.09 14.65 -9.25
CA ALA A 122 2.14 14.54 -10.35
C ALA A 122 1.25 13.30 -10.19
N ALA A 123 1.86 12.13 -9.96
CA ALA A 123 1.11 10.89 -9.76
C ALA A 123 0.20 10.93 -8.52
N LEU A 124 0.66 11.55 -7.43
CA LEU A 124 -0.17 11.75 -6.23
C LEU A 124 -1.38 12.67 -6.49
N ALA A 125 -1.23 13.69 -7.33
CA ALA A 125 -2.33 14.60 -7.67
C ALA A 125 -3.47 13.86 -8.38
N ASP A 126 -3.15 12.89 -9.23
CA ASP A 126 -4.12 12.08 -9.97
C ASP A 126 -4.92 11.10 -9.09
N LEU A 127 -4.47 10.80 -7.86
CA LEU A 127 -5.13 9.85 -6.96
C LEU A 127 -6.43 10.38 -6.31
N SER A 128 -6.74 11.66 -6.47
CA SER A 128 -7.66 12.41 -5.59
C SER A 128 -9.15 12.04 -5.65
N PHE A 129 -9.57 10.96 -6.33
CA PHE A 129 -11.00 10.66 -6.49
C PHE A 129 -11.50 9.28 -6.05
N GLY A 130 -10.70 8.41 -5.40
CA GLY A 130 -11.29 7.14 -4.96
C GLY A 130 -10.47 6.12 -4.20
N ALA A 131 -9.26 6.43 -3.72
CA ALA A 131 -8.49 5.41 -3.00
C ALA A 131 -9.15 5.08 -1.63
N PRO A 132 -9.54 3.81 -1.35
CA PRO A 132 -10.01 3.43 -0.02
C PRO A 132 -8.82 3.35 0.96
N GLY A 133 -9.01 3.82 2.20
CA GLY A 133 -8.02 3.65 3.28
C GLY A 133 -7.14 4.85 3.62
N TRP A 134 -7.52 6.07 3.20
CA TRP A 134 -6.80 7.29 3.60
C TRP A 134 -6.84 7.43 5.13
N PRO A 135 -5.72 7.73 5.80
CA PRO A 135 -5.75 8.12 7.21
C PRO A 135 -6.66 9.34 7.37
N ALA A 136 -7.40 9.41 8.49
CA ALA A 136 -8.37 10.48 8.73
C ALA A 136 -7.74 11.90 8.58
N GLU A 137 -6.46 12.08 8.93
CA GLU A 137 -5.76 13.36 8.75
C GLU A 137 -5.69 13.82 7.28
N VAL A 138 -5.57 12.86 6.35
CA VAL A 138 -5.42 13.15 4.93
C VAL A 138 -6.80 13.36 4.32
N GLN A 139 -7.81 12.64 4.81
CA GLN A 139 -9.22 12.92 4.50
C GLN A 139 -9.64 14.31 4.98
N ASP A 140 -9.24 14.72 6.19
CA ASP A 140 -9.54 16.04 6.75
C ASP A 140 -8.85 17.18 5.99
N ARG A 141 -7.61 16.97 5.54
CA ARG A 141 -6.88 17.95 4.72
C ARG A 141 -7.49 18.08 3.32
N LEU A 142 -7.92 16.99 2.71
CA LEU A 142 -8.61 17.02 1.42
C LEU A 142 -10.04 17.60 1.54
N GLY A 143 -10.76 17.30 2.62
CA GLY A 143 -12.10 17.85 2.90
C GLY A 143 -12.10 19.38 3.05
N ARG A 144 -10.99 19.94 3.57
CA ARG A 144 -10.78 21.40 3.63
C ARG A 144 -10.48 22.04 2.28
N SER A 145 -9.84 21.32 1.36
CA SER A 145 -9.58 21.81 -0.01
C SER A 145 -10.73 21.57 -0.99
N GLY A 146 -11.70 20.71 -0.65
CA GLY A 146 -12.91 20.47 -1.45
C GLY A 146 -14.04 21.50 -1.28
N SER A 147 -13.84 22.54 -0.47
CA SER A 147 -14.85 23.55 -0.16
C SER A 147 -14.35 24.98 -0.41
N ASN A 148 -13.85 25.28 -1.60
CA ASN A 148 -13.92 26.68 -2.07
C ASN A 148 -13.93 26.80 -3.61
N GLY A 149 -15.13 27.00 -4.16
CA GLY A 149 -15.38 28.04 -5.16
C GLY A 149 -14.86 27.83 -6.58
N TRP A 150 -15.43 26.87 -7.32
CA TRP A 150 -15.59 27.01 -8.77
C TRP A 150 -17.08 27.26 -9.06
N ALA A 151 -17.53 28.47 -8.79
CA ALA A 151 -18.80 29.01 -9.31
C ALA A 151 -18.75 30.54 -9.27
N ASN A 152 -18.55 31.12 -10.47
CA ASN A 152 -18.65 32.53 -10.88
C ASN A 152 -17.77 33.58 -10.20
#